data_AF-A0A4Q2VC97-F1
#
_entry.id   AF-A0A4Q2VC97-F1
#
_cell.length_a   1.000
_cell.length_b   1.000
_cell.length_c   1.000
_cell.angle_alpha   90.00
_cell.angle_beta   90.00
_cell.angle_gamma   90.00
#
_symmetry.space_group_name_H-M   'P 1'
#
loop_
_entity.id
_entity.type
_entity.pdbx_description
1 polymer ?
#
loop_
_entity_poly.entity_id
_entity_poly.type
_entity_poly.pdbx_seq_one_letter_code
_entity_poly.pdbx_strand_id
1 'polypeptide(L)'
;MSDHENQAMAEVGDIANRIDALKIAGKKRRQPRKPLKEALCSYGEAADALSEHAANVVKLLRAGGLFNEEDLESVRTAQNRAIELGRAARLLNDSATQTVVRQVISLGDKTFFNIDGLLQHFEKPIEKIAQGKIQVAQSGDILWKIAEECYHQATRPSGDLNLEDCLATSEVVEREEKKEHWIKFWIQSLCNCPGGPTIFQPENFVFSDSVNKPPKYMPRYLFRAYDDNSTGRNDKDVIASILSQCGEANRHGIDIFSMDYKEASQMLHQHLDKGPFSSSVTDNLVSWSSSLMFVIQYANWRFCYPQFSHPGDICMCAVDTSQFPRRQFARDKWLLNSFKDAEHSDQENNFRDLRLNRSEYDNGEYLSQGVLHIEERSCTLSLRRLKNAGLWDLYPEFNVNDVENDADVRVQWTKYVKLLRSLWHTVRTTTKANVQCALDIARKCFQSFDQDDMALLLLSFCEPIEDIDYKEPAEVDRYSTLRKRLSELRKASGERGMKLFDQLYELEDTEEN
;
A
#
# COMPACT_ATOMS: atom_id res chain seq x y z
N MET A 1 22.00 54.56 20.59
CA MET A 1 21.33 53.78 19.54
C MET A 1 22.39 53.02 18.80
N SER A 2 22.36 51.69 18.88
CA SER A 2 23.36 50.84 18.24
C SER A 2 22.98 50.58 16.77
N ASP A 3 23.96 50.33 15.90
CA ASP A 3 23.72 50.02 14.48
C ASP A 3 22.74 48.84 14.27
N HIS A 4 22.59 47.97 15.26
CA HIS A 4 21.63 46.86 15.25
C HIS A 4 20.17 47.28 15.36
N GLU A 5 19.85 48.38 16.06
CA GLU A 5 18.46 48.87 16.22
C GLU A 5 17.96 49.52 14.92
N ASN A 6 18.82 50.30 14.25
CA ASN A 6 18.50 50.93 12.97
C ASN A 6 18.35 49.91 11.83
N GLN A 7 19.13 48.83 11.87
CA GLN A 7 19.03 47.76 10.87
C GLN A 7 17.74 46.93 11.04
N ALA A 8 17.30 46.70 12.28
CA ALA A 8 16.03 46.03 12.57
C ALA A 8 14.80 46.81 12.04
N MET A 9 14.76 48.14 12.26
CA MET A 9 13.69 48.98 11.74
C MET A 9 13.65 49.02 10.20
N ALA A 10 14.82 49.09 9.55
CA ALA A 10 14.91 49.09 8.10
C ALA A 10 14.42 47.77 7.48
N GLU A 11 14.78 46.63 8.09
CA GLU A 11 14.32 45.31 7.66
C GLU A 11 12.80 45.13 7.85
N VAL A 12 12.23 45.61 8.97
CA VAL A 12 10.77 45.58 9.20
C VAL A 12 10.01 46.46 8.21
N GLY A 13 10.55 47.64 7.86
CA GLY A 13 9.98 48.53 6.85
C GLY A 13 10.02 47.95 5.43
N ASP A 14 11.10 47.25 5.07
CA ASP A 14 11.24 46.59 3.76
C ASP A 14 10.29 45.39 3.63
N ILE A 15 10.12 44.62 4.72
CA ILE A 15 9.12 43.56 4.83
C ILE A 15 7.70 44.13 4.63
N ALA A 16 7.36 45.27 5.26
CA ALA A 16 6.04 45.89 5.10
C ALA A 16 5.74 46.27 3.64
N ASN A 17 6.74 46.75 2.91
CA ASN A 17 6.62 47.11 1.50
C ASN A 17 6.49 45.89 0.58
N ARG A 18 7.27 44.83 0.83
CA ARG A 18 7.17 43.55 0.09
C ARG A 18 5.86 42.82 0.36
N ILE A 19 5.31 42.93 1.56
CA ILE A 19 3.99 42.40 1.93
C ILE A 19 2.85 43.13 1.21
N ASP A 20 2.93 44.46 1.04
CA ASP A 20 1.94 45.18 0.25
C ASP A 20 2.00 44.82 -1.25
N ALA A 21 3.14 44.31 -1.75
CA ALA A 21 3.23 43.72 -3.09
C ALA A 21 2.57 42.32 -3.19
N LEU A 22 2.42 41.59 -2.08
CA LEU A 22 1.70 40.31 -2.00
C LEU A 22 0.17 40.46 -1.88
N LYS A 23 -0.33 41.65 -1.56
CA LYS A 23 -1.76 41.96 -1.73
C LYS A 23 -2.08 41.93 -3.22
N ILE A 24 -2.65 40.82 -3.68
CA ILE A 24 -3.35 40.76 -4.96
C ILE A 24 -4.60 41.65 -4.82
N ALA A 25 -4.41 42.96 -4.98
CA ALA A 25 -5.50 43.91 -5.01
C ALA A 25 -6.35 43.59 -6.24
N GLY A 26 -7.63 43.32 -6.02
CA GLY A 26 -8.65 43.22 -7.05
C GLY A 26 -8.82 44.56 -7.79
N LYS A 27 -7.87 44.92 -8.65
CA LYS A 27 -8.06 45.98 -9.62
C LYS A 27 -8.72 45.36 -10.85
N LYS A 28 -9.95 45.78 -11.11
CA LYS A 28 -10.68 45.59 -12.38
C LYS A 28 -9.90 46.23 -13.53
N ARG A 29 -8.85 45.57 -14.00
CA ARG A 29 -8.26 45.74 -15.33
C ARG A 29 -7.94 44.34 -15.82
N ARG A 30 -8.43 43.99 -17.01
CA ARG A 30 -8.10 42.74 -17.71
C ARG A 30 -6.60 42.72 -17.99
N GLN A 31 -5.80 42.30 -16.99
CA GLN A 31 -4.45 41.84 -17.23
C GLN A 31 -4.53 40.46 -17.88
N PRO A 32 -3.68 40.17 -18.87
CA PRO A 32 -3.56 38.81 -19.40
C PRO A 32 -3.27 37.89 -18.22
N ARG A 33 -4.09 36.83 -18.07
CA ARG A 33 -3.91 35.82 -17.02
C ARG A 33 -2.48 35.29 -17.14
N LYS A 34 -1.61 35.62 -16.18
CA LYS A 34 -0.40 34.83 -15.96
C LYS A 34 -0.84 33.37 -15.79
N PRO A 35 -0.17 32.39 -16.42
CA PRO A 35 -0.44 30.98 -16.18
C PRO A 35 -0.47 30.69 -14.67
N LEU A 36 -1.46 29.93 -14.21
CA LEU A 36 -1.62 29.60 -12.77
C LEU A 36 -0.32 29.09 -12.15
N LYS A 37 0.44 28.28 -12.90
CA LYS A 37 1.75 27.77 -12.51
C LYS A 37 2.74 28.90 -12.16
N GLU A 38 2.84 29.94 -12.99
CA GLU A 38 3.73 31.08 -12.75
C GLU A 38 3.30 31.90 -11.53
N ALA A 39 1.99 32.07 -11.33
CA ALA A 39 1.45 32.75 -10.16
C ALA A 39 1.76 31.99 -8.87
N LEU A 40 1.63 30.66 -8.87
CA LEU A 40 1.97 29.80 -7.73
C LEU A 40 3.48 29.79 -7.44
N CYS A 41 4.33 29.72 -8.48
CA CYS A 41 5.78 29.80 -8.32
C CYS A 41 6.19 31.15 -7.70
N SER A 42 5.67 32.25 -8.24
CA SER A 42 5.95 33.59 -7.73
C SER A 42 5.46 33.78 -6.28
N TYR A 43 4.33 33.18 -5.91
CA TYR A 43 3.87 33.17 -4.51
C TYR A 43 4.83 32.39 -3.61
N GLY A 44 5.29 31.21 -4.04
CA GLY A 44 6.26 30.39 -3.30
C GLY A 44 7.56 31.15 -3.02
N GLU A 45 8.17 31.74 -4.04
CA GLU A 45 9.40 32.53 -3.91
C GLU A 45 9.25 33.70 -2.91
N ALA A 46 8.10 34.39 -2.96
CA ALA A 46 7.84 35.49 -2.06
C ALA A 46 7.55 35.03 -0.62
N ALA A 47 6.90 33.88 -0.45
CA ALA A 47 6.67 33.27 0.85
C ALA A 47 7.97 32.80 1.51
N ASP A 48 8.91 32.25 0.73
CA ASP A 48 10.23 31.83 1.21
C ASP A 48 11.05 33.04 1.70
N ALA A 49 11.14 34.08 0.88
CA ALA A 49 11.83 35.32 1.25
C ALA A 49 11.22 35.96 2.51
N LEU A 50 9.89 36.01 2.59
CA LEU A 50 9.19 36.55 3.76
C LEU A 50 9.44 35.70 5.01
N SER A 51 9.53 34.38 4.88
CA SER A 51 9.80 33.48 5.99
C SER A 51 11.22 33.66 6.54
N GLU A 52 12.20 33.84 5.66
CA GLU A 52 13.59 34.16 6.02
C GLU A 52 13.67 35.50 6.78
N HIS A 53 13.04 36.54 6.23
CA HIS A 53 13.00 37.85 6.86
C HIS A 53 12.31 37.82 8.22
N ALA A 54 11.18 37.11 8.35
CA ALA A 54 10.49 36.94 9.62
C ALA A 54 11.37 36.22 10.66
N ALA A 55 12.17 35.23 10.26
CA ALA A 55 13.09 34.55 11.16
C ALA A 55 14.19 35.48 11.70
N ASN A 56 14.71 36.38 10.85
CA ASN A 56 15.70 37.39 11.26
C ASN A 56 15.10 38.39 12.26
N VAL A 57 13.88 38.88 12.02
CA VAL A 57 13.18 39.77 12.96
C VAL A 57 12.94 39.07 14.31
N VAL A 58 12.51 37.80 14.31
CA VAL A 58 12.35 37.02 15.55
C VAL A 58 13.67 36.88 16.31
N LYS A 59 14.80 36.72 15.62
CA LYS A 59 16.13 36.66 16.23
C LYS A 59 16.51 38.00 16.88
N LEU A 60 16.24 39.12 16.20
CA LEU A 60 16.50 40.47 16.72
C LEU A 60 15.64 40.77 17.97
N LEU A 61 14.35 40.40 17.94
CA LEU A 61 13.45 40.54 19.09
C LEU A 61 13.90 39.71 20.30
N ARG A 62 14.49 38.53 20.07
CA ARG A 62 15.01 37.65 21.14
C ARG A 62 16.37 38.08 21.69
N ALA A 63 17.14 38.89 20.95
CA ALA A 63 18.47 39.33 21.36
C ALA A 63 18.46 40.31 22.55
N GLY A 64 17.30 40.90 22.88
CA GLY A 64 17.08 41.71 24.08
C GLY A 64 17.68 43.12 24.00
N GLY A 65 16.82 44.13 23.96
CA GLY A 65 17.16 45.55 23.97
C GLY A 65 16.02 46.41 24.53
N LEU A 66 16.31 47.64 24.96
CA LEU A 66 15.29 48.60 25.40
C LEU A 66 14.62 49.21 24.16
N PHE A 67 13.39 48.80 23.87
CA PHE A 67 12.60 49.38 22.77
C PHE A 67 12.16 50.80 23.13
N ASN A 68 12.32 51.73 22.18
CA ASN A 68 11.71 53.05 22.27
C ASN A 68 10.24 53.01 21.76
N GLU A 69 9.52 54.14 21.83
CA GLU A 69 8.11 54.22 21.44
C GLU A 69 7.89 53.95 19.93
N GLU A 70 8.85 54.34 19.08
CA GLU A 70 8.83 54.10 17.62
C GLU A 70 9.08 52.62 17.27
N ASP A 71 9.96 51.95 18.02
CA ASP A 71 10.20 50.51 17.92
C ASP A 71 8.94 49.72 18.30
N LEU A 72 8.24 50.13 19.37
CA LEU A 72 7.00 49.50 19.81
C LEU A 72 5.89 49.61 18.75
N GLU A 73 5.75 50.77 18.10
CA GLU A 73 4.76 50.95 17.02
C GLU A 73 5.14 50.17 15.75
N SER A 74 6.43 50.07 15.44
CA SER A 74 6.95 49.25 14.34
C SER A 74 6.71 47.76 14.57
N VAL A 75 6.94 47.28 15.80
CA VAL A 75 6.65 45.90 16.23
C VAL A 75 5.15 45.61 16.14
N ARG A 76 4.30 46.53 16.59
CA ARG A 76 2.84 46.39 16.47
C ARG A 76 2.39 46.31 15.02
N THR A 77 2.97 47.14 14.16
CA THR A 77 2.70 47.14 12.72
C THR A 77 3.09 45.81 12.11
N ALA A 78 4.30 45.30 12.40
CA ALA A 78 4.77 44.00 11.95
C ALA A 78 3.85 42.86 12.41
N GLN A 79 3.40 42.88 13.66
CA GLN A 79 2.47 41.89 14.21
C GLN A 79 1.13 41.89 13.46
N ASN A 80 0.54 43.06 13.21
CA ASN A 80 -0.70 43.17 12.45
C ASN A 80 -0.55 42.63 11.02
N ARG A 81 0.58 42.91 10.36
CA ARG A 81 0.87 42.39 9.02
C ARG A 81 1.04 40.87 9.01
N ALA A 82 1.73 40.31 10.01
CA ALA A 82 1.86 38.86 10.17
C ALA A 82 0.50 38.18 10.36
N ILE A 83 -0.43 38.79 11.11
CA ILE A 83 -1.80 38.28 11.26
C ILE A 83 -2.55 38.25 9.92
N GLU A 84 -2.47 39.33 9.14
CA GLU A 84 -3.11 39.39 7.81
C GLU A 84 -2.53 38.37 6.84
N LEU A 85 -1.20 38.18 6.83
CA LEU A 85 -0.54 37.12 6.06
C LEU A 85 -1.01 35.74 6.52
N GLY A 86 -1.12 35.50 7.82
CA GLY A 86 -1.65 34.25 8.36
C GLY A 86 -3.12 34.01 7.98
N ARG A 87 -3.92 35.05 7.74
CA ARG A 87 -5.27 34.92 7.18
C ARG A 87 -5.23 34.59 5.69
N ALA A 88 -4.40 35.29 4.91
CA ALA A 88 -4.25 35.04 3.48
C ALA A 88 -3.73 33.62 3.18
N ALA A 89 -2.74 33.15 3.95
CA ALA A 89 -2.21 31.80 3.85
C ALA A 89 -3.28 30.74 4.15
N ARG A 90 -4.11 30.94 5.17
CA ARG A 90 -5.25 30.06 5.47
C ARG A 90 -6.26 30.02 4.32
N LEU A 91 -6.65 31.19 3.80
CA LEU A 91 -7.57 31.26 2.66
C LEU A 91 -7.02 30.55 1.41
N LEU A 92 -5.73 30.68 1.15
CA LEU A 92 -5.07 29.98 0.05
C LEU A 92 -5.10 28.47 0.27
N ASN A 93 -4.75 28.01 1.47
CA ASN A 93 -4.78 26.60 1.83
C ASN A 93 -6.18 25.99 1.71
N ASP A 94 -7.20 26.69 2.22
CA ASP A 94 -8.60 26.25 2.14
C ASP A 94 -9.06 26.20 0.68
N SER A 95 -8.73 27.24 -0.11
CA SER A 95 -9.06 27.29 -1.54
C SER A 95 -8.37 26.19 -2.35
N ALA A 96 -7.09 25.90 -2.05
CA ALA A 96 -6.34 24.82 -2.67
C ALA A 96 -6.94 23.46 -2.33
N THR A 97 -7.24 23.22 -1.04
CA THR A 97 -7.92 22.02 -0.56
C THR A 97 -9.24 21.81 -1.30
N GLN A 98 -10.10 22.83 -1.35
CA GLN A 98 -11.39 22.76 -2.04
C GLN A 98 -11.25 22.52 -3.54
N THR A 99 -10.20 23.02 -4.16
CA THR A 99 -9.94 22.79 -5.59
C THR A 99 -9.56 21.33 -5.84
N VAL A 100 -8.67 20.78 -5.03
CA VAL A 100 -8.24 19.38 -5.10
C VAL A 100 -9.41 18.44 -4.79
N VAL A 101 -10.19 18.70 -3.74
CA VAL A 101 -11.39 17.93 -3.39
C VAL A 101 -12.40 17.93 -4.53
N ARG A 102 -12.68 19.10 -5.12
CA ARG A 102 -13.58 19.19 -6.29
C ARG A 102 -13.07 18.39 -7.47
N GLN A 103 -11.76 18.38 -7.70
CA GLN A 103 -11.15 17.59 -8.77
C GLN A 103 -11.32 16.09 -8.50
N VAL A 104 -11.01 15.61 -7.30
CA VAL A 104 -11.20 14.20 -6.92
C VAL A 104 -12.66 13.77 -7.07
N ILE A 105 -13.59 14.57 -6.54
CA ILE A 105 -15.04 14.30 -6.63
C ILE A 105 -15.53 14.26 -8.08
N SER A 106 -14.97 15.09 -8.96
CA SER A 106 -15.36 15.14 -10.37
C SER A 106 -14.96 13.88 -11.16
N LEU A 107 -14.06 13.07 -10.62
CA LEU A 107 -13.60 11.81 -11.23
C LEU A 107 -14.50 10.63 -10.89
N GLY A 108 -15.37 10.74 -9.89
CA GLY A 108 -16.38 9.73 -9.56
C GLY A 108 -17.68 9.94 -10.35
N ASP A 109 -18.43 8.86 -10.55
CA ASP A 109 -19.75 8.95 -11.17
C ASP A 109 -20.82 9.39 -10.16
N LYS A 110 -21.45 10.51 -10.45
CA LYS A 110 -22.50 11.11 -9.63
C LYS A 110 -23.90 10.59 -9.97
N THR A 111 -24.03 9.74 -10.99
CA THR A 111 -25.30 9.14 -11.38
C THR A 111 -25.77 8.08 -10.38
N PHE A 112 -24.87 7.59 -9.51
CA PHE A 112 -25.25 6.73 -8.40
C PHE A 112 -26.20 7.45 -7.43
N PHE A 113 -27.09 6.68 -6.81
CA PHE A 113 -28.19 7.20 -6.00
C PHE A 113 -27.70 8.09 -4.84
N ASN A 114 -28.20 9.33 -4.80
CA ASN A 114 -28.02 10.32 -3.71
C ASN A 114 -26.55 10.65 -3.33
N ILE A 115 -25.61 10.55 -4.28
CA ILE A 115 -24.20 10.91 -4.03
C ILE A 115 -24.03 12.37 -3.61
N ASP A 116 -24.75 13.30 -4.23
CA ASP A 116 -24.62 14.73 -3.89
C ASP A 116 -25.01 15.02 -2.42
N GLY A 117 -26.05 14.36 -1.90
CA GLY A 117 -26.44 14.48 -0.49
C GLY A 117 -25.37 13.92 0.45
N LEU A 118 -24.73 12.81 0.09
CA LEU A 118 -23.62 12.22 0.87
C LEU A 118 -22.38 13.11 0.83
N LEU A 119 -22.02 13.64 -0.34
CA LEU A 119 -20.90 14.57 -0.49
C LEU A 119 -21.10 15.83 0.35
N GLN A 120 -22.32 16.37 0.41
CA GLN A 120 -22.63 17.50 1.27
C GLN A 120 -22.54 17.14 2.77
N HIS A 121 -23.03 15.95 3.16
CA HIS A 121 -22.94 15.49 4.55
C HIS A 121 -21.48 15.33 5.01
N PHE A 122 -20.62 14.78 4.14
CA PHE A 122 -19.23 14.48 4.44
C PHE A 122 -18.22 15.55 3.97
N GLU A 123 -18.67 16.74 3.60
CA GLU A 123 -17.81 17.81 3.06
C GLU A 123 -16.60 18.09 3.97
N LYS A 124 -16.84 18.35 5.27
CA LYS A 124 -15.77 18.65 6.23
C LYS A 124 -14.82 17.47 6.47
N PRO A 125 -15.29 16.23 6.71
CA PRO A 125 -14.43 15.06 6.73
C PRO A 125 -13.54 14.91 5.49
N ILE A 126 -14.09 15.10 4.29
CA ILE A 126 -13.35 15.00 3.03
C ILE A 126 -12.28 16.10 2.93
N GLU A 127 -12.61 17.35 3.27
CA GLU A 127 -11.65 18.46 3.30
C GLU A 127 -10.50 18.18 4.29
N LYS A 128 -10.81 17.66 5.48
CA LYS A 128 -9.81 17.29 6.49
C LYS A 128 -8.86 16.20 5.98
N ILE A 129 -9.40 15.17 5.30
CA ILE A 129 -8.59 14.13 4.66
C ILE A 129 -7.66 14.74 3.61
N ALA A 130 -8.20 15.60 2.73
CA ALA A 130 -7.44 16.25 1.69
C ALA A 130 -6.31 17.13 2.25
N GLN A 131 -6.58 17.92 3.28
CA GLN A 131 -5.57 18.73 3.97
C GLN A 131 -4.42 17.87 4.52
N GLY A 132 -4.75 16.75 5.17
CA GLY A 132 -3.75 15.84 5.72
C GLY A 132 -2.84 15.23 4.64
N LYS A 133 -3.40 14.88 3.48
CA LYS A 133 -2.61 14.27 2.38
C LYS A 133 -1.81 15.29 1.58
N ILE A 134 -2.34 16.50 1.33
CA ILE A 134 -1.63 17.56 0.60
C ILE A 134 -0.28 17.91 1.25
N GLN A 135 -0.19 17.83 2.58
CA GLN A 135 1.03 18.14 3.32
C GLN A 135 2.14 17.09 3.16
N VAL A 136 1.79 15.85 2.80
CA VAL A 136 2.71 14.69 2.81
C VAL A 136 2.97 14.15 1.41
N ALA A 137 2.03 14.36 0.48
CA ALA A 137 2.06 13.80 -0.87
C ALA A 137 3.14 14.46 -1.77
N GLN A 138 3.66 13.68 -2.72
CA GLN A 138 4.52 14.19 -3.78
C GLN A 138 3.65 14.80 -4.88
N SER A 139 4.15 15.77 -5.65
CA SER A 139 3.31 16.59 -6.55
C SER A 139 2.47 15.82 -7.58
N GLY A 140 2.83 14.58 -7.90
CA GLY A 140 2.15 13.75 -8.91
C GLY A 140 1.10 12.77 -8.37
N ASP A 141 1.03 12.53 -7.05
CA ASP A 141 0.20 11.46 -6.47
C ASP A 141 -0.95 11.96 -5.57
N ILE A 142 -1.04 13.28 -5.37
CA ILE A 142 -1.98 13.93 -4.46
C ILE A 142 -3.43 13.47 -4.69
N LEU A 143 -3.89 13.43 -5.95
CA LEU A 143 -5.29 13.14 -6.26
C LEU A 143 -5.68 11.72 -5.87
N TRP A 144 -4.91 10.72 -6.30
CA TRP A 144 -5.24 9.33 -6.01
C TRP A 144 -4.97 8.98 -4.54
N LYS A 145 -3.98 9.59 -3.87
CA LYS A 145 -3.77 9.40 -2.42
C LYS A 145 -4.93 9.94 -1.57
N ILE A 146 -5.56 11.03 -2.00
CA ILE A 146 -6.78 11.55 -1.36
C ILE A 146 -7.96 10.61 -1.63
N ALA A 147 -8.17 10.22 -2.89
CA ALA A 147 -9.24 9.30 -3.26
C ALA A 147 -9.11 7.94 -2.53
N GLU A 148 -7.90 7.42 -2.40
CA GLU A 148 -7.56 6.19 -1.67
C GLU A 148 -7.89 6.30 -0.19
N GLU A 149 -7.53 7.40 0.46
CA GLU A 149 -7.86 7.61 1.87
C GLU A 149 -9.37 7.77 2.07
N CYS A 150 -10.05 8.53 1.21
CA CYS A 150 -11.51 8.62 1.26
C CYS A 150 -12.16 7.24 1.10
N TYR A 151 -11.68 6.43 0.17
CA TYR A 151 -12.10 5.04 0.00
C TYR A 151 -11.87 4.20 1.27
N HIS A 152 -10.69 4.31 1.90
CA HIS A 152 -10.39 3.62 3.15
C HIS A 152 -11.32 4.03 4.29
N GLN A 153 -11.58 5.33 4.44
CA GLN A 153 -12.48 5.86 5.45
C GLN A 153 -13.93 5.45 5.20
N ALA A 154 -14.35 5.32 3.93
CA ALA A 154 -15.69 4.86 3.58
C ALA A 154 -15.90 3.36 3.84
N THR A 155 -14.83 2.55 3.82
CA THR A 155 -14.91 1.08 3.93
C THR A 155 -14.57 0.53 5.32
N ARG A 156 -13.84 1.28 6.15
CA ARG A 156 -13.47 0.89 7.51
C ARG A 156 -14.62 1.16 8.48
N PRO A 157 -14.94 0.24 9.41
CA PRO A 157 -16.03 0.44 10.39
C PRO A 157 -15.86 1.71 11.25
N SER A 158 -14.63 2.11 11.53
CA SER A 158 -14.29 3.28 12.34
C SER A 158 -13.91 4.51 11.51
N GLY A 159 -14.23 4.52 10.21
CA GLY A 159 -13.79 5.59 9.32
C GLY A 159 -14.75 6.79 9.32
N ASP A 160 -14.20 8.00 9.16
CA ASP A 160 -14.97 9.25 9.21
C ASP A 160 -15.98 9.40 8.05
N LEU A 161 -15.84 8.59 6.99
CA LEU A 161 -16.73 8.54 5.83
C LEU A 161 -17.63 7.30 5.80
N ASN A 162 -17.65 6.55 6.89
CA ASN A 162 -18.45 5.34 7.02
C ASN A 162 -19.95 5.69 7.20
N LEU A 163 -20.82 4.92 6.53
CA LEU A 163 -22.26 5.19 6.50
C LEU A 163 -23.07 4.51 7.62
N GLU A 164 -22.48 3.70 8.49
CA GLU A 164 -23.20 2.93 9.52
C GLU A 164 -24.02 3.86 10.44
N ASP A 165 -23.41 4.97 10.90
CA ASP A 165 -24.09 5.93 11.77
C ASP A 165 -25.20 6.69 11.03
N CYS A 166 -24.97 7.04 9.76
CA CYS A 166 -25.93 7.77 8.92
C CYS A 166 -27.15 6.92 8.54
N LEU A 167 -26.98 5.60 8.44
CA LEU A 167 -28.00 4.66 7.96
C LEU A 167 -28.63 3.84 9.08
N ALA A 168 -28.35 4.16 10.34
CA ALA A 168 -28.83 3.41 11.51
C ALA A 168 -30.35 3.23 11.54
N THR A 169 -31.11 4.16 10.94
CA THR A 169 -32.59 4.17 10.88
C THR A 169 -33.18 3.67 9.56
N SER A 170 -32.36 3.41 8.53
CA SER A 170 -32.82 2.90 7.22
C SER A 170 -33.07 1.39 7.25
N GLU A 171 -33.95 0.92 6.34
CA GLU A 171 -34.15 -0.51 6.10
C GLU A 171 -32.86 -1.19 5.64
N VAL A 172 -32.69 -2.47 5.98
CA VAL A 172 -31.44 -3.22 5.75
C VAL A 172 -31.03 -3.26 4.28
N VAL A 173 -31.99 -3.46 3.37
CA VAL A 173 -31.72 -3.54 1.92
C VAL A 173 -31.26 -2.18 1.38
N GLU A 174 -31.99 -1.12 1.71
CA GLU A 174 -31.65 0.25 1.31
C GLU A 174 -30.28 0.69 1.88
N ARG A 175 -29.95 0.24 3.09
CA ARG A 175 -28.64 0.49 3.72
C ARG A 175 -27.49 -0.11 2.92
N GLU A 176 -27.60 -1.40 2.57
CA GLU A 176 -26.54 -2.10 1.82
C GLU A 176 -26.37 -1.51 0.42
N GLU A 177 -27.46 -1.17 -0.27
CA GLU A 177 -27.41 -0.51 -1.57
C GLU A 177 -26.74 0.87 -1.50
N LYS A 178 -27.11 1.73 -0.53
CA LYS A 178 -26.48 3.05 -0.36
C LYS A 178 -24.99 2.94 -0.06
N LYS A 179 -24.62 1.98 0.80
CA LYS A 179 -23.22 1.69 1.14
C LYS A 179 -22.42 1.25 -0.07
N GLU A 180 -22.99 0.40 -0.91
CA GLU A 180 -22.33 -0.05 -2.14
C GLU A 180 -22.12 1.11 -3.12
N HIS A 181 -23.14 1.93 -3.37
CA HIS A 181 -23.03 3.09 -4.26
C HIS A 181 -21.96 4.09 -3.78
N TRP A 182 -21.89 4.34 -2.47
CA TRP A 182 -20.87 5.19 -1.88
C TRP A 182 -19.46 4.63 -2.07
N ILE A 183 -19.29 3.32 -1.89
CA ILE A 183 -18.01 2.64 -2.12
C ILE A 183 -17.64 2.68 -3.62
N LYS A 184 -18.60 2.43 -4.52
CA LYS A 184 -18.40 2.50 -5.98
C LYS A 184 -17.96 3.88 -6.44
N PHE A 185 -18.57 4.94 -5.91
CA PHE A 185 -18.19 6.32 -6.19
C PHE A 185 -16.70 6.58 -5.90
N TRP A 186 -16.21 6.14 -4.74
CA TRP A 186 -14.80 6.31 -4.36
C TRP A 186 -13.85 5.41 -5.17
N ILE A 187 -14.25 4.16 -5.48
CA ILE A 187 -13.48 3.28 -6.36
C ILE A 187 -13.27 3.94 -7.72
N GLN A 188 -14.33 4.50 -8.31
CA GLN A 188 -14.25 5.15 -9.61
C GLN A 188 -13.44 6.45 -9.56
N SER A 189 -13.64 7.26 -8.52
CA SER A 189 -12.83 8.46 -8.28
C SER A 189 -11.34 8.10 -8.23
N LEU A 190 -11.00 7.01 -7.53
CA LEU A 190 -9.64 6.51 -7.38
C LEU A 190 -9.05 5.97 -8.69
N CYS A 191 -9.77 5.11 -9.41
CA CYS A 191 -9.30 4.52 -10.67
C CYS A 191 -9.16 5.56 -11.79
N ASN A 192 -9.98 6.61 -11.76
CA ASN A 192 -9.92 7.70 -12.74
C ASN A 192 -8.88 8.77 -12.41
N CYS A 193 -8.26 8.72 -11.23
CA CYS A 193 -7.15 9.62 -10.91
C CYS A 193 -5.93 9.30 -11.79
N PRO A 194 -5.20 10.31 -12.30
CA PRO A 194 -3.93 10.09 -12.98
C PRO A 194 -2.96 9.32 -12.10
N GLY A 195 -2.43 8.20 -12.62
CA GLY A 195 -1.54 7.31 -11.87
C GLY A 195 -2.23 6.55 -10.73
N GLY A 196 -3.57 6.59 -10.64
CA GLY A 196 -4.33 5.80 -9.68
C GLY A 196 -4.22 4.28 -9.94
N PRO A 197 -4.57 3.47 -8.93
CA PRO A 197 -4.50 2.02 -9.05
C PRO A 197 -5.63 1.44 -9.89
N THR A 198 -5.40 0.28 -10.49
CA THR A 198 -6.44 -0.54 -11.12
C THR A 198 -6.99 -1.53 -10.10
N ILE A 199 -8.29 -1.47 -9.84
CA ILE A 199 -9.00 -2.27 -8.84
C ILE A 199 -9.88 -3.29 -9.55
N PHE A 200 -9.91 -4.53 -9.05
CA PHE A 200 -10.82 -5.57 -9.53
C PHE A 200 -12.28 -5.26 -9.17
N GLN A 201 -13.14 -5.11 -10.19
CA GLN A 201 -14.53 -4.70 -10.08
C GLN A 201 -15.47 -5.64 -10.84
N PRO A 202 -15.87 -6.78 -10.24
CA PRO A 202 -16.87 -7.65 -10.84
C PRO A 202 -18.23 -6.94 -10.94
N GLU A 203 -18.96 -7.18 -12.03
CA GLU A 203 -20.32 -6.65 -12.21
C GLU A 203 -21.30 -7.24 -11.16
N ASN A 204 -22.11 -6.38 -10.53
CA ASN A 204 -23.23 -6.73 -9.63
C ASN A 204 -22.90 -7.48 -8.32
N PHE A 205 -22.21 -6.78 -7.40
CA PHE A 205 -21.81 -7.29 -6.07
C PHE A 205 -22.97 -7.72 -5.14
N VAL A 206 -24.13 -7.08 -5.23
CA VAL A 206 -25.28 -7.31 -4.33
C VAL A 206 -26.08 -8.56 -4.71
N PHE A 207 -26.19 -8.86 -6.01
CA PHE A 207 -27.03 -9.93 -6.54
C PHE A 207 -26.25 -11.16 -6.99
N SER A 208 -24.92 -11.16 -6.88
CA SER A 208 -24.12 -12.31 -7.27
C SER A 208 -24.24 -13.45 -6.25
N ASP A 209 -24.39 -14.69 -6.73
CA ASP A 209 -24.26 -15.90 -5.92
C ASP A 209 -22.96 -15.92 -5.10
N SER A 210 -22.92 -16.70 -4.02
CA SER A 210 -21.78 -16.77 -3.09
C SER A 210 -20.44 -17.07 -3.77
N VAL A 211 -20.46 -17.75 -4.92
CA VAL A 211 -19.29 -18.12 -5.73
C VAL A 211 -18.62 -16.92 -6.40
N ASN A 212 -19.39 -15.87 -6.72
CA ASN A 212 -18.89 -14.68 -7.42
C ASN A 212 -18.46 -13.57 -6.47
N LYS A 213 -18.72 -13.70 -5.16
CA LYS A 213 -18.25 -12.74 -4.16
C LYS A 213 -16.75 -12.92 -3.94
N PRO A 214 -15.96 -11.83 -3.88
CA PRO A 214 -14.55 -11.93 -3.57
C PRO A 214 -14.35 -12.54 -2.18
N PRO A 215 -13.23 -13.25 -1.96
CA PRO A 215 -12.93 -13.85 -0.66
C PRO A 215 -13.07 -12.85 0.48
N LYS A 216 -13.77 -13.26 1.54
CA LYS A 216 -14.00 -12.40 2.72
C LYS A 216 -12.69 -12.08 3.45
N TYR A 217 -11.71 -12.98 3.36
CA TYR A 217 -10.41 -12.85 4.00
C TYR A 217 -9.34 -12.50 2.98
N MET A 218 -8.53 -11.49 3.32
CA MET A 218 -7.32 -11.12 2.60
C MET A 218 -6.13 -11.42 3.50
N PRO A 219 -5.14 -12.22 3.05
CA PRO A 219 -3.90 -12.43 3.78
C PRO A 219 -3.23 -11.10 4.11
N ARG A 220 -2.68 -10.98 5.33
CA ARG A 220 -2.04 -9.75 5.80
C ARG A 220 -0.88 -9.33 4.90
N TYR A 221 -0.10 -10.29 4.43
CA TYR A 221 1.08 -10.06 3.61
C TYR A 221 0.99 -10.83 2.29
N LEU A 222 1.52 -10.23 1.24
CA LEU A 222 1.77 -10.87 -0.04
C LEU A 222 3.23 -10.67 -0.43
N PHE A 223 3.77 -11.64 -1.16
CA PHE A 223 5.19 -11.75 -1.47
C PHE A 223 5.40 -11.97 -2.97
N ARG A 224 6.47 -11.41 -3.52
CA ARG A 224 6.90 -11.62 -4.91
C ARG A 224 8.42 -11.68 -4.97
N ALA A 225 8.96 -12.73 -5.59
CA ALA A 225 10.37 -12.79 -5.94
C ALA A 225 10.58 -12.26 -7.37
N TYR A 226 11.64 -11.49 -7.57
CA TYR A 226 12.02 -10.98 -8.87
C TYR A 226 13.54 -10.77 -9.00
N ASP A 227 14.00 -10.72 -10.23
CA ASP A 227 15.37 -10.42 -10.64
C ASP A 227 15.32 -9.65 -11.97
N ASP A 228 16.47 -9.37 -12.57
CA ASP A 228 16.57 -8.62 -13.83
C ASP A 228 15.93 -9.34 -15.03
N ASN A 229 15.62 -10.64 -14.92
CA ASN A 229 14.91 -11.42 -15.94
C ASN A 229 13.40 -11.50 -15.69
N SER A 230 12.89 -10.92 -14.61
CA SER A 230 11.45 -10.86 -14.35
C SER A 230 10.76 -9.87 -15.28
N THR A 231 9.58 -10.27 -15.76
CA THR A 231 8.74 -9.44 -16.63
C THR A 231 8.11 -8.27 -15.87
N GLY A 232 7.73 -7.24 -16.61
CA GLY A 232 7.16 -6.01 -16.05
C GLY A 232 8.19 -5.12 -15.36
N ARG A 233 7.70 -4.09 -14.66
CA ARG A 233 8.55 -3.18 -13.89
C ARG A 233 8.61 -3.67 -12.46
N ASN A 234 9.80 -3.85 -11.90
CA ASN A 234 10.00 -4.27 -10.52
C ASN A 234 11.09 -3.36 -9.91
N ASP A 235 10.69 -2.30 -9.22
CA ASP A 235 11.61 -1.41 -8.51
C ASP A 235 11.14 -1.10 -7.09
N LYS A 236 11.81 -0.16 -6.41
CA LYS A 236 11.54 0.19 -5.01
C LYS A 236 10.25 0.98 -4.79
N ASP A 237 9.76 1.65 -5.83
CA ASP A 237 8.62 2.57 -5.73
C ASP A 237 7.36 1.91 -6.32
N VAL A 238 7.54 1.07 -7.36
CA VAL A 238 6.47 0.49 -8.16
C VAL A 238 6.77 -0.96 -8.57
N ILE A 239 5.74 -1.79 -8.51
CA ILE A 239 5.68 -3.05 -9.27
C ILE A 239 4.56 -2.95 -10.29
N ALA A 240 4.84 -3.22 -11.56
CA ALA A 240 3.84 -3.09 -12.63
C ALA A 240 3.90 -4.22 -13.66
N SER A 241 2.74 -4.47 -14.28
CA SER A 241 2.58 -5.41 -15.38
C SER A 241 3.44 -5.04 -16.60
N ILE A 242 3.66 -6.02 -17.49
CA ILE A 242 4.38 -5.78 -18.76
C ILE A 242 3.62 -4.79 -19.65
N LEU A 243 2.28 -4.83 -19.67
CA LEU A 243 1.45 -3.88 -20.42
C LEU A 243 1.69 -2.42 -20.00
N SER A 244 2.03 -2.18 -18.74
CA SER A 244 2.33 -0.83 -18.22
C SER A 244 3.59 -0.22 -18.84
N GLN A 245 4.46 -1.03 -19.46
CA GLN A 245 5.69 -0.57 -20.11
C GLN A 245 5.49 -0.20 -21.60
N CYS A 246 4.42 -0.66 -22.24
CA CYS A 246 4.24 -0.58 -23.69
C CYS A 246 3.89 0.81 -24.25
N GLY A 247 3.88 1.87 -23.42
CA GLY A 247 3.71 3.27 -23.87
C GLY A 247 2.34 3.64 -24.46
N GLU A 248 1.43 2.68 -24.65
CA GLU A 248 0.04 2.94 -25.03
C GLU A 248 -0.71 3.54 -23.83
N ALA A 249 -1.09 4.80 -23.94
CA ALA A 249 -1.70 5.56 -22.85
C ALA A 249 -2.94 4.82 -22.29
N ASN A 250 -2.87 4.48 -21.00
CA ASN A 250 -3.97 4.05 -20.13
C ASN A 250 -4.57 2.65 -20.35
N ARG A 251 -4.06 1.79 -21.25
CA ARG A 251 -4.59 0.41 -21.36
C ARG A 251 -4.34 -0.45 -20.13
N HIS A 252 -3.24 -0.19 -19.41
CA HIS A 252 -2.95 -0.83 -18.12
C HIS A 252 -3.94 -0.44 -17.00
N GLY A 253 -4.74 0.62 -17.21
CA GLY A 253 -5.80 1.06 -16.31
C GLY A 253 -7.10 0.26 -16.45
N ILE A 254 -7.21 -0.61 -17.46
CA ILE A 254 -8.43 -1.39 -17.73
C ILE A 254 -8.47 -2.59 -16.78
N ASP A 255 -9.57 -2.69 -16.03
CA ASP A 255 -9.87 -3.84 -15.19
C ASP A 255 -10.25 -5.06 -16.06
N ILE A 256 -9.75 -6.23 -15.69
CA ILE A 256 -10.03 -7.51 -16.34
C ILE A 256 -11.53 -7.80 -16.47
N PHE A 257 -12.35 -7.34 -15.51
CA PHE A 257 -13.81 -7.48 -15.56
C PHE A 257 -14.49 -6.55 -16.58
N SER A 258 -13.79 -5.53 -17.06
CA SER A 258 -14.28 -4.63 -18.12
C SER A 258 -13.86 -5.09 -19.53
N MET A 259 -13.12 -6.19 -19.64
CA MET A 259 -12.68 -6.77 -20.91
C MET A 259 -13.74 -7.73 -21.47
N ASP A 260 -13.58 -8.11 -22.75
CA ASP A 260 -14.34 -9.24 -23.28
C ASP A 260 -14.08 -10.50 -22.44
N TYR A 261 -15.15 -11.25 -22.16
CA TYR A 261 -15.11 -12.37 -21.22
C TYR A 261 -14.15 -13.49 -21.68
N LYS A 262 -14.01 -13.71 -23.00
CA LYS A 262 -13.08 -14.69 -23.57
C LYS A 262 -11.65 -14.17 -23.51
N GLU A 263 -11.43 -12.90 -23.84
CA GLU A 263 -10.11 -12.26 -23.74
C GLU A 263 -9.57 -12.26 -22.29
N ALA A 264 -10.42 -11.92 -21.32
CA ALA A 264 -10.10 -11.96 -19.90
C ALA A 264 -9.69 -13.36 -19.43
N SER A 265 -10.48 -14.38 -19.79
CA SER A 265 -10.21 -15.78 -19.45
C SER A 265 -8.88 -16.27 -20.06
N GLN A 266 -8.62 -15.93 -21.33
CA GLN A 266 -7.38 -16.27 -22.02
C GLN A 266 -6.15 -15.58 -21.40
N MET A 267 -6.24 -14.29 -21.07
CA MET A 267 -5.17 -13.56 -20.39
C MET A 267 -4.85 -14.22 -19.05
N LEU A 268 -5.88 -14.60 -18.28
CA LEU A 268 -5.71 -15.27 -16.98
C LEU A 268 -5.04 -16.64 -17.12
N HIS A 269 -5.48 -17.46 -18.08
CA HIS A 269 -4.84 -18.76 -18.34
C HIS A 269 -3.39 -18.60 -18.76
N GLN A 270 -3.10 -17.70 -19.70
CA GLN A 270 -1.73 -17.44 -20.17
C GLN A 270 -0.84 -16.96 -19.02
N HIS A 271 -1.31 -16.04 -18.18
CA HIS A 271 -0.55 -15.54 -17.04
C HIS A 271 -0.18 -16.66 -16.05
N LEU A 272 -1.16 -17.50 -15.69
CA LEU A 272 -1.00 -18.48 -14.60
C LEU A 272 -0.37 -19.82 -15.04
N ASP A 273 -0.53 -20.24 -16.30
CA ASP A 273 0.01 -21.51 -16.82
C ASP A 273 1.44 -21.34 -17.34
N LYS A 274 1.65 -20.31 -18.14
CA LYS A 274 2.89 -20.12 -18.88
C LYS A 274 3.96 -19.31 -18.12
N GLY A 275 3.55 -18.63 -17.05
CA GLY A 275 4.43 -17.91 -16.13
C GLY A 275 5.33 -16.86 -16.82
N PRO A 276 6.51 -16.55 -16.27
CA PRO A 276 7.36 -15.47 -16.76
C PRO A 276 7.99 -15.74 -18.13
N PHE A 277 7.94 -16.98 -18.64
CA PHE A 277 8.66 -17.39 -19.85
C PHE A 277 7.88 -17.14 -21.15
N SER A 278 6.60 -16.77 -21.07
CA SER A 278 5.82 -16.39 -22.27
C SER A 278 4.66 -15.44 -21.95
N SER A 279 4.90 -14.45 -21.09
CA SER A 279 3.94 -13.37 -20.85
C SER A 279 3.70 -12.59 -22.14
N SER A 280 2.42 -12.42 -22.51
CA SER A 280 2.02 -11.56 -23.63
C SER A 280 2.35 -10.10 -23.31
N VAL A 281 2.70 -9.30 -24.32
CA VAL A 281 2.82 -7.83 -24.18
C VAL A 281 1.49 -7.16 -23.77
N THR A 282 0.37 -7.88 -23.91
CA THR A 282 -0.97 -7.45 -23.50
C THR A 282 -1.32 -7.85 -22.06
N ASP A 283 -0.43 -8.53 -21.34
CA ASP A 283 -0.69 -9.01 -19.99
C ASP A 283 -0.68 -7.85 -18.98
N ASN A 284 -1.84 -7.61 -18.37
CA ASN A 284 -2.01 -6.57 -17.37
C ASN A 284 -1.88 -7.07 -15.92
N LEU A 285 -1.51 -8.32 -15.71
CA LEU A 285 -1.51 -8.96 -14.39
C LEU A 285 -0.10 -9.03 -13.79
N VAL A 286 -0.04 -9.09 -12.47
CA VAL A 286 1.20 -9.30 -11.71
C VAL A 286 0.94 -10.33 -10.62
N SER A 287 1.66 -11.45 -10.65
CA SER A 287 1.59 -12.48 -9.60
C SER A 287 2.25 -12.05 -8.29
N TRP A 288 1.56 -12.43 -7.22
CA TRP A 288 1.95 -12.39 -5.82
C TRP A 288 1.60 -13.72 -5.17
N SER A 289 2.21 -14.04 -4.04
CA SER A 289 1.89 -15.22 -3.24
C SER A 289 1.68 -14.84 -1.78
N SER A 290 0.66 -15.41 -1.12
CA SER A 290 0.49 -15.32 0.33
C SER A 290 1.50 -16.20 1.09
N SER A 291 2.16 -17.14 0.42
CA SER A 291 3.13 -18.07 1.00
C SER A 291 4.56 -17.57 0.85
N LEU A 292 5.13 -17.03 1.93
CA LEU A 292 6.56 -16.67 1.96
C LEU A 292 7.45 -17.91 1.73
N MET A 293 7.06 -19.07 2.29
CA MET A 293 7.77 -20.34 2.06
C MET A 293 7.86 -20.68 0.57
N PHE A 294 6.75 -20.54 -0.16
CA PHE A 294 6.76 -20.76 -1.61
C PHE A 294 7.68 -19.78 -2.33
N VAL A 295 7.63 -18.49 -1.97
CA VAL A 295 8.46 -17.45 -2.60
C VAL A 295 9.94 -17.66 -2.32
N ILE A 296 10.32 -18.07 -1.10
CA ILE A 296 11.70 -18.44 -0.76
C ILE A 296 12.17 -19.60 -1.63
N GLN A 297 11.36 -20.67 -1.74
CA GLN A 297 11.74 -21.83 -2.52
C GLN A 297 11.79 -21.52 -4.03
N TYR A 298 10.91 -20.66 -4.51
CA TYR A 298 10.95 -20.18 -5.89
C TYR A 298 12.22 -19.34 -6.16
N ALA A 299 12.63 -18.51 -5.22
CA ALA A 299 13.88 -17.75 -5.31
C ALA A 299 15.12 -18.68 -5.29
N ASN A 300 15.13 -19.72 -4.45
CA ASN A 300 16.17 -20.75 -4.43
C ASN A 300 16.27 -21.49 -5.77
N TRP A 301 15.14 -21.91 -6.33
CA TRP A 301 15.10 -22.56 -7.64
C TRP A 301 15.66 -21.64 -8.74
N ARG A 302 15.21 -20.38 -8.78
CA ARG A 302 15.73 -19.38 -9.74
C ARG A 302 17.23 -19.18 -9.59
N PHE A 303 17.73 -19.09 -8.37
CA PHE A 303 19.16 -18.96 -8.08
C PHE A 303 19.97 -20.13 -8.65
N CYS A 304 19.42 -21.35 -8.61
CA CYS A 304 20.09 -22.55 -9.10
C CYS A 304 19.89 -22.80 -10.61
N TYR A 305 18.95 -22.13 -11.27
CA TYR A 305 18.52 -22.50 -12.61
C TYR A 305 19.38 -21.86 -13.71
N PRO A 306 19.96 -22.64 -14.65
CA PRO A 306 20.96 -22.15 -15.60
C PRO A 306 20.52 -21.04 -16.55
N GLN A 307 19.22 -20.85 -16.82
CA GLN A 307 18.77 -19.77 -17.71
C GLN A 307 18.81 -18.39 -17.04
N PHE A 308 18.95 -18.33 -15.71
CA PHE A 308 19.12 -17.09 -14.94
C PHE A 308 20.59 -16.87 -14.53
N SER A 309 21.54 -17.49 -15.26
CA SER A 309 22.95 -17.74 -14.89
C SER A 309 23.88 -16.52 -14.73
N HIS A 310 23.35 -15.32 -14.57
CA HIS A 310 24.07 -14.18 -14.01
C HIS A 310 23.18 -13.53 -12.96
N PRO A 311 22.94 -14.19 -11.81
CA PRO A 311 21.99 -13.64 -10.86
C PRO A 311 22.61 -12.38 -10.27
N GLY A 312 22.09 -11.22 -10.71
CA GLY A 312 21.90 -10.13 -9.78
C GLY A 312 21.20 -10.66 -8.52
N ASP A 313 21.26 -9.92 -7.43
CA ASP A 313 20.58 -10.33 -6.21
C ASP A 313 19.10 -10.59 -6.49
N ILE A 314 18.62 -11.84 -6.30
CA ILE A 314 17.18 -12.14 -6.37
C ILE A 314 16.52 -11.42 -5.21
N CYS A 315 15.64 -10.49 -5.55
CA CYS A 315 14.89 -9.67 -4.62
C CYS A 315 13.57 -10.34 -4.29
N MET A 316 13.10 -10.10 -3.07
CA MET A 316 11.77 -10.44 -2.58
C MET A 316 11.13 -9.17 -2.05
N CYS A 317 9.99 -8.82 -2.63
CA CYS A 317 9.13 -7.75 -2.16
C CYS A 317 7.98 -8.34 -1.34
N ALA A 318 7.81 -7.83 -0.14
CA ALA A 318 6.69 -8.10 0.74
C ALA A 318 5.82 -6.84 0.85
N VAL A 319 4.51 -6.98 0.74
CA VAL A 319 3.53 -5.88 0.88
C VAL A 319 2.53 -6.20 2.00
N ASP A 320 2.13 -5.18 2.77
CA ASP A 320 1.04 -5.29 3.75
C ASP A 320 -0.28 -4.91 3.08
N THR A 321 -1.13 -5.90 2.80
CA THR A 321 -2.37 -5.71 2.03
C THR A 321 -3.37 -4.76 2.69
N SER A 322 -3.24 -4.46 3.99
CA SER A 322 -4.12 -3.51 4.67
C SER A 322 -3.85 -2.05 4.34
N GLN A 323 -2.68 -1.77 3.75
CA GLN A 323 -2.25 -0.44 3.31
C GLN A 323 -2.64 -0.15 1.86
N PHE A 324 -3.35 -1.09 1.21
CA PHE A 324 -3.82 -1.00 -0.15
C PHE A 324 -5.36 -1.03 -0.19
N PRO A 325 -6.00 -0.32 -1.13
CA PRO A 325 -7.42 -0.46 -1.42
C PRO A 325 -7.87 -1.92 -1.47
N ARG A 326 -9.03 -2.22 -0.86
CA ARG A 326 -9.61 -3.57 -1.02
C ARG A 326 -9.85 -3.80 -2.50
N ARG A 327 -9.64 -5.05 -2.92
CA ARG A 327 -9.73 -5.49 -4.33
C ARG A 327 -8.62 -4.94 -5.24
N GLN A 328 -7.54 -4.38 -4.70
CA GLN A 328 -6.32 -4.19 -5.49
C GLN A 328 -5.58 -5.51 -5.75
N PHE A 329 -5.80 -6.48 -4.86
CA PHE A 329 -5.38 -7.87 -5.04
C PHE A 329 -6.61 -8.77 -5.16
N ALA A 330 -6.50 -9.80 -5.99
CA ALA A 330 -7.53 -10.81 -6.17
C ALA A 330 -6.93 -12.21 -6.23
N ARG A 331 -7.61 -13.18 -5.62
CA ARG A 331 -7.14 -14.57 -5.59
C ARG A 331 -7.26 -15.21 -6.97
N ASP A 332 -6.24 -15.95 -7.40
CA ASP A 332 -6.23 -16.69 -8.68
C ASP A 332 -7.45 -17.60 -8.85
N LYS A 333 -7.76 -18.43 -7.85
CA LYS A 333 -8.91 -19.35 -7.83
C LYS A 333 -10.25 -18.61 -7.97
N TRP A 334 -10.36 -17.45 -7.32
CA TRP A 334 -11.57 -16.64 -7.42
C TRP A 334 -11.72 -16.05 -8.83
N LEU A 335 -10.64 -15.46 -9.38
CA LEU A 335 -10.64 -14.95 -10.74
C LEU A 335 -10.96 -16.04 -11.77
N LEU A 336 -10.35 -17.21 -11.64
CA LEU A 336 -10.63 -18.36 -12.51
C LEU A 336 -12.13 -18.68 -12.45
N ASN A 337 -12.70 -18.81 -11.27
CA ASN A 337 -14.14 -19.08 -11.10
C ASN A 337 -15.04 -17.98 -11.65
N SER A 338 -14.63 -16.71 -11.60
CA SER A 338 -15.39 -15.60 -12.19
C SER A 338 -15.48 -15.68 -13.71
N PHE A 339 -14.49 -16.29 -14.37
CA PHE A 339 -14.43 -16.51 -15.82
C PHE A 339 -14.70 -17.98 -16.22
N LYS A 340 -15.45 -18.73 -15.40
CA LYS A 340 -15.70 -20.16 -15.63
C LYS A 340 -16.56 -20.46 -16.86
N ASP A 341 -17.45 -19.56 -17.25
CA ASP A 341 -18.43 -19.82 -18.30
C ASP A 341 -17.89 -19.46 -19.70
N ALA A 342 -16.59 -19.14 -19.81
CA ALA A 342 -15.94 -18.82 -21.08
C ALA A 342 -15.77 -20.10 -21.90
N GLU A 343 -15.62 -19.97 -23.22
CA GLU A 343 -15.22 -21.11 -24.05
C GLU A 343 -13.76 -21.47 -23.77
N HIS A 344 -13.53 -22.64 -23.18
CA HIS A 344 -12.20 -23.14 -22.85
C HIS A 344 -11.82 -24.32 -23.75
N SER A 345 -10.55 -24.38 -24.14
CA SER A 345 -9.90 -25.56 -24.69
C SER A 345 -9.70 -26.65 -23.64
N ASP A 346 -9.42 -27.89 -24.09
CA ASP A 346 -9.12 -29.01 -23.17
C ASP A 346 -7.89 -28.72 -22.29
N GLN A 347 -6.89 -28.00 -22.83
CA GLN A 347 -5.72 -27.58 -22.05
C GLN A 347 -6.10 -26.60 -20.94
N GLU A 348 -6.92 -25.61 -21.24
CA GLU A 348 -7.44 -24.64 -20.25
C GLU A 348 -8.26 -25.35 -19.17
N ASN A 349 -9.13 -26.29 -19.53
CA ASN A 349 -9.91 -27.06 -18.57
C ASN A 349 -9.04 -27.91 -17.65
N ASN A 350 -8.02 -28.60 -18.19
CA ASN A 350 -7.07 -29.39 -17.39
C ASN A 350 -6.27 -28.50 -16.43
N PHE A 351 -5.84 -27.32 -16.89
CA PHE A 351 -5.13 -26.36 -16.05
C PHE A 351 -6.03 -25.84 -14.91
N ARG A 352 -7.29 -25.54 -15.22
CA ARG A 352 -8.27 -25.08 -14.22
C ARG A 352 -8.54 -26.15 -13.17
N ASP A 353 -8.69 -27.41 -13.58
CA ASP A 353 -8.82 -28.53 -12.64
C ASP A 353 -7.59 -28.65 -11.71
N LEU A 354 -6.38 -28.56 -12.29
CA LEU A 354 -5.14 -28.55 -11.52
C LEU A 354 -5.12 -27.43 -10.48
N ARG A 355 -5.50 -26.20 -10.85
CA ARG A 355 -5.47 -25.04 -9.93
C ARG A 355 -6.58 -25.05 -8.89
N LEU A 356 -7.79 -25.46 -9.27
CA LEU A 356 -8.97 -25.36 -8.40
C LEU A 356 -9.12 -26.56 -7.46
N ASN A 357 -8.78 -27.77 -7.93
CA ASN A 357 -9.11 -29.01 -7.23
C ASN A 357 -7.90 -29.71 -6.58
N ARG A 358 -6.66 -29.29 -6.86
CA ARG A 358 -5.44 -29.87 -6.26
C ARG A 358 -4.84 -28.93 -5.22
N SER A 359 -5.40 -28.95 -4.01
CA SER A 359 -4.98 -28.07 -2.90
C SER A 359 -3.51 -28.25 -2.52
N GLU A 360 -2.91 -29.41 -2.79
CA GLU A 360 -1.49 -29.66 -2.50
C GLU A 360 -0.52 -28.84 -3.37
N TYR A 361 -0.99 -28.28 -4.50
CA TYR A 361 -0.25 -27.36 -5.36
C TYR A 361 -0.64 -25.90 -5.16
N ASP A 362 -1.45 -25.62 -4.14
CA ASP A 362 -1.86 -24.25 -3.85
C ASP A 362 -0.67 -23.43 -3.35
N ASN A 363 -0.23 -22.48 -4.15
CA ASN A 363 0.90 -21.61 -3.84
C ASN A 363 0.45 -20.28 -3.23
N GLY A 364 -0.84 -20.12 -2.93
CA GLY A 364 -1.33 -18.87 -2.36
C GLY A 364 -1.38 -17.73 -3.37
N GLU A 365 -1.64 -17.99 -4.66
CA GLU A 365 -1.42 -17.00 -5.71
C GLU A 365 -2.50 -15.91 -5.74
N TYR A 366 -2.06 -14.65 -5.71
CA TYR A 366 -2.88 -13.45 -5.85
C TYR A 366 -2.37 -12.62 -7.01
N LEU A 367 -3.27 -11.91 -7.68
CA LEU A 367 -2.93 -11.02 -8.79
C LEU A 367 -3.23 -9.58 -8.42
N SER A 368 -2.38 -8.65 -8.87
CA SER A 368 -2.71 -7.23 -9.00
C SER A 368 -2.76 -6.84 -10.49
N GLN A 369 -3.35 -5.69 -10.81
CA GLN A 369 -3.46 -5.18 -12.19
C GLN A 369 -2.66 -3.90 -12.39
N GLY A 370 -2.12 -3.72 -13.60
CA GLY A 370 -1.49 -2.48 -14.01
C GLY A 370 -0.29 -2.13 -13.12
N VAL A 371 -0.40 -0.98 -12.44
CA VAL A 371 0.66 -0.39 -11.62
C VAL A 371 0.29 -0.48 -10.13
N LEU A 372 1.16 -1.11 -9.35
CA LEU A 372 1.08 -1.15 -7.89
C LEU A 372 2.15 -0.22 -7.28
N HIS A 373 1.70 0.84 -6.61
CA HIS A 373 2.57 1.76 -5.88
C HIS A 373 2.93 1.19 -4.51
N ILE A 374 4.19 0.79 -4.35
CA ILE A 374 4.68 0.07 -3.16
C ILE A 374 5.59 0.89 -2.25
N GLU A 375 5.93 2.12 -2.67
CA GLU A 375 6.69 3.07 -1.85
C GLU A 375 6.05 3.22 -0.45
N GLU A 376 6.87 3.18 0.60
CA GLU A 376 6.48 3.26 2.03
C GLU A 376 5.52 2.18 2.56
N ARG A 377 5.02 1.28 1.69
CA ARG A 377 4.03 0.25 2.01
C ARG A 377 4.54 -1.18 1.78
N SER A 378 5.84 -1.31 1.52
CA SER A 378 6.51 -2.56 1.23
C SER A 378 7.85 -2.71 1.92
N CYS A 379 8.36 -3.93 1.91
CA CYS A 379 9.71 -4.27 2.32
C CYS A 379 10.37 -5.12 1.22
N THR A 380 11.47 -4.63 0.66
CA THR A 380 12.25 -5.38 -0.34
C THR A 380 13.59 -5.81 0.27
N LEU A 381 13.96 -7.07 0.03
CA LEU A 381 15.19 -7.69 0.53
C LEU A 381 15.73 -8.72 -0.46
N SER A 382 17.02 -9.04 -0.43
CA SER A 382 17.58 -10.09 -1.29
C SER A 382 17.57 -11.47 -0.62
N LEU A 383 17.54 -12.54 -1.43
CA LEU A 383 17.68 -13.92 -0.96
C LEU A 383 18.97 -14.11 -0.14
N ARG A 384 20.06 -13.48 -0.60
CA ARG A 384 21.34 -13.43 0.11
C ARG A 384 21.21 -12.82 1.51
N ARG A 385 20.39 -11.79 1.69
CA ARG A 385 20.15 -11.17 3.00
C ARG A 385 19.38 -12.11 3.93
N LEU A 386 18.36 -12.84 3.45
CA LEU A 386 17.67 -13.87 4.26
C LEU A 386 18.62 -14.97 4.70
N LYS A 387 19.44 -15.50 3.77
CA LYS A 387 20.50 -16.46 4.07
C LYS A 387 21.37 -15.95 5.21
N ASN A 388 21.97 -14.77 5.04
CA ASN A 388 22.92 -14.21 6.00
C ASN A 388 22.28 -13.85 7.35
N ALA A 389 20.95 -13.71 7.39
CA ALA A 389 20.22 -13.44 8.61
C ALA A 389 19.92 -14.70 9.45
N GLY A 390 20.16 -15.90 8.90
CA GLY A 390 19.98 -17.17 9.60
C GLY A 390 18.81 -18.03 9.11
N LEU A 391 18.22 -17.72 7.94
CA LEU A 391 17.06 -18.49 7.43
C LEU A 391 17.35 -19.99 7.31
N TRP A 392 18.56 -20.37 6.89
CA TRP A 392 18.95 -21.78 6.77
C TRP A 392 19.35 -22.42 8.10
N ASP A 393 19.66 -21.62 9.11
CA ASP A 393 19.86 -22.13 10.47
C ASP A 393 18.48 -22.49 11.08
N LEU A 394 17.46 -21.66 10.82
CA LEU A 394 16.09 -21.91 11.24
C LEU A 394 15.41 -23.06 10.44
N TYR A 395 15.64 -23.09 9.13
CA TYR A 395 15.09 -24.07 8.20
C TYR A 395 16.18 -24.59 7.26
N PRO A 396 16.98 -25.59 7.71
CA PRO A 396 18.04 -26.20 6.91
C PRO A 396 17.55 -26.79 5.58
N GLU A 397 16.27 -27.15 5.50
CA GLU A 397 15.63 -27.69 4.30
C GLU A 397 15.64 -26.71 3.11
N PHE A 398 15.84 -25.40 3.33
CA PHE A 398 16.01 -24.43 2.23
C PHE A 398 17.47 -24.28 1.77
N ASN A 399 18.43 -24.97 2.39
CA ASN A 399 19.84 -24.79 2.07
C ASN A 399 20.22 -25.44 0.75
N VAL A 400 20.45 -24.61 -0.27
CA VAL A 400 20.85 -25.05 -1.62
C VAL A 400 22.36 -25.22 -1.81
N ASN A 401 23.19 -24.76 -0.86
CA ASN A 401 24.66 -24.79 -1.04
C ASN A 401 25.29 -26.10 -0.57
N ASP A 402 24.69 -26.76 0.41
CA ASP A 402 25.25 -27.96 1.03
C ASP A 402 24.65 -29.25 0.46
N VAL A 403 24.11 -29.18 -0.77
CA VAL A 403 23.44 -30.29 -1.45
C VAL A 403 23.92 -30.45 -2.90
N GLU A 404 23.76 -31.66 -3.43
CA GLU A 404 24.09 -32.01 -4.82
C GLU A 404 23.28 -31.18 -5.83
N ASN A 405 23.80 -31.02 -7.05
CA ASN A 405 23.21 -30.14 -8.07
C ASN A 405 21.81 -30.58 -8.54
N ASP A 406 21.49 -31.86 -8.43
CA ASP A 406 20.22 -32.48 -8.79
C ASP A 406 19.27 -32.67 -7.59
N ALA A 407 19.65 -32.21 -6.40
CA ALA A 407 18.80 -32.26 -5.21
C ALA A 407 17.47 -31.52 -5.44
N ASP A 408 16.38 -32.07 -4.89
CA ASP A 408 15.02 -31.56 -5.12
C ASP A 408 14.85 -30.08 -4.76
N VAL A 409 15.51 -29.60 -3.70
CA VAL A 409 15.51 -28.18 -3.29
C VAL A 409 16.08 -27.24 -4.36
N ARG A 410 16.92 -27.75 -5.28
CA ARG A 410 17.53 -26.96 -6.36
C ARG A 410 16.75 -27.05 -7.67
N VAL A 411 16.14 -28.20 -7.96
CA VAL A 411 15.53 -28.48 -9.28
C VAL A 411 14.01 -28.44 -9.28
N GLN A 412 13.36 -28.56 -8.12
CA GLN A 412 11.90 -28.54 -7.99
C GLN A 412 11.46 -27.41 -7.05
N TRP A 413 10.57 -26.51 -7.50
CA TRP A 413 9.99 -25.50 -6.60
C TRP A 413 8.62 -25.92 -6.06
N THR A 414 7.61 -26.13 -6.92
CA THR A 414 6.23 -26.47 -6.49
C THR A 414 6.18 -27.79 -5.73
N LYS A 415 6.80 -28.84 -6.28
CA LYS A 415 6.82 -30.17 -5.68
C LYS A 415 7.59 -30.21 -4.36
N TYR A 416 8.68 -29.44 -4.26
CA TYR A 416 9.45 -29.37 -3.02
C TYR A 416 8.67 -28.66 -1.90
N VAL A 417 7.96 -27.57 -2.22
CA VAL A 417 7.05 -26.91 -1.25
C VAL A 417 5.96 -27.87 -0.78
N LYS A 418 5.36 -28.67 -1.69
CA LYS A 418 4.41 -29.72 -1.32
C LYS A 418 5.03 -30.73 -0.34
N LEU A 419 6.27 -31.17 -0.58
CA LEU A 419 7.00 -32.05 0.33
C LEU A 419 7.21 -31.40 1.70
N LEU A 420 7.70 -30.15 1.74
CA LEU A 420 7.90 -29.40 2.99
C LEU A 420 6.62 -29.27 3.79
N ARG A 421 5.49 -28.90 3.15
CA ARG A 421 4.18 -28.84 3.82
C ARG A 421 3.79 -30.16 4.45
N SER A 422 4.05 -31.28 3.77
CA SER A 422 3.76 -32.61 4.32
C SER A 422 4.66 -32.94 5.52
N LEU A 423 5.95 -32.62 5.45
CA LEU A 423 6.92 -32.90 6.51
C LEU A 423 6.67 -32.03 7.75
N TRP A 424 6.41 -30.75 7.55
CA TRP A 424 6.20 -29.77 8.60
C TRP A 424 4.76 -29.71 9.11
N HIS A 425 3.87 -30.59 8.63
CA HIS A 425 2.54 -30.74 9.20
C HIS A 425 2.53 -31.55 10.49
N THR A 426 3.48 -32.48 10.64
CA THR A 426 3.46 -33.49 11.72
C THR A 426 4.55 -33.29 12.78
N VAL A 427 5.50 -32.37 12.56
CA VAL A 427 6.68 -32.23 13.42
C VAL A 427 7.17 -30.79 13.47
N ARG A 428 7.16 -30.19 14.67
CA ARG A 428 8.19 -29.31 15.28
C ARG A 428 7.57 -28.55 16.46
N THR A 429 8.19 -28.64 17.63
CA THR A 429 7.93 -27.72 18.74
C THR A 429 8.82 -26.50 18.56
N THR A 430 8.25 -25.29 18.57
CA THR A 430 9.07 -24.07 18.57
C THR A 430 9.90 -24.00 19.86
N THR A 431 11.19 -23.67 19.73
CA THR A 431 12.13 -23.50 20.86
C THR A 431 12.48 -22.03 21.02
N LYS A 432 13.06 -21.65 22.18
CA LYS A 432 13.59 -20.28 22.39
C LYS A 432 14.64 -19.89 21.36
N ALA A 433 15.49 -20.84 20.94
CA ALA A 433 16.48 -20.62 19.88
C ALA A 433 15.81 -20.30 18.53
N ASN A 434 14.74 -21.02 18.17
CA ASN A 434 13.96 -20.75 16.95
C ASN A 434 13.34 -19.35 16.98
N VAL A 435 12.73 -18.97 18.12
CA VAL A 435 12.14 -17.63 18.30
C VAL A 435 13.19 -16.54 18.18
N GLN A 436 14.35 -16.72 18.83
CA GLN A 436 15.43 -15.75 18.76
C GLN A 436 15.95 -15.59 17.32
N CYS A 437 16.15 -16.70 16.61
CA CYS A 437 16.55 -16.68 15.21
C CYS A 437 15.51 -15.98 14.32
N ALA A 438 14.22 -16.30 14.49
CA ALA A 438 13.13 -15.66 13.74
C ALA A 438 13.04 -14.15 14.00
N LEU A 439 13.20 -13.70 15.25
CA LEU A 439 13.26 -12.29 15.62
C LEU A 439 14.47 -11.57 15.00
N ASP A 440 15.61 -12.24 14.93
CA ASP A 440 16.82 -11.69 14.31
C ASP A 440 16.68 -11.60 12.78
N ILE A 441 16.05 -12.59 12.14
CA ILE A 441 15.69 -12.52 10.71
C ILE A 441 14.71 -11.38 10.47
N ALA A 442 13.65 -11.27 11.28
CA ALA A 442 12.69 -10.17 11.20
C ALA A 442 13.41 -8.81 11.23
N ARG A 443 14.25 -8.60 12.26
CA ARG A 443 14.95 -7.32 12.46
C ARG A 443 15.91 -6.99 11.34
N LYS A 444 16.60 -8.00 10.82
CA LYS A 444 17.60 -7.83 9.75
C LYS A 444 16.95 -7.69 8.38
N CYS A 445 15.78 -8.28 8.12
CA CYS A 445 15.24 -8.41 6.76
C CYS A 445 13.93 -7.66 6.53
N PHE A 446 13.11 -7.44 7.56
CA PHE A 446 11.76 -6.89 7.47
C PHE A 446 11.61 -5.60 8.28
N GLN A 447 12.53 -4.66 8.08
CA GLN A 447 12.65 -3.45 8.91
C GLN A 447 11.43 -2.52 8.85
N SER A 448 10.70 -2.53 7.74
CA SER A 448 9.49 -1.71 7.55
C SER A 448 8.26 -2.27 8.26
N PHE A 449 8.33 -3.46 8.84
CA PHE A 449 7.19 -4.17 9.43
C PHE A 449 7.35 -4.41 10.94
N ASP A 450 6.25 -4.78 11.59
CA ASP A 450 6.27 -5.18 13.00
C ASP A 450 7.08 -6.48 13.16
N GLN A 451 8.09 -6.43 14.01
CA GLN A 451 9.11 -7.48 14.13
C GLN A 451 8.53 -8.75 14.75
N ASP A 452 7.61 -8.62 15.70
CA ASP A 452 6.94 -9.75 16.32
C ASP A 452 6.01 -10.43 15.29
N ASP A 453 5.29 -9.64 14.49
CA ASP A 453 4.40 -10.15 13.43
C ASP A 453 5.19 -10.91 12.33
N MET A 454 6.37 -10.41 11.94
CA MET A 454 7.25 -11.05 10.95
C MET A 454 7.92 -12.32 11.49
N ALA A 455 8.40 -12.29 12.75
CA ALA A 455 8.94 -13.48 13.39
C ALA A 455 7.87 -14.58 13.51
N LEU A 456 6.64 -14.21 13.87
CA LEU A 456 5.52 -15.15 13.92
C LEU A 456 5.22 -15.76 12.54
N LEU A 457 5.28 -14.97 11.48
CA LEU A 457 5.08 -15.44 10.11
C LEU A 457 6.13 -16.46 9.68
N LEU A 458 7.39 -16.28 10.10
CA LEU A 458 8.45 -17.26 9.83
C LEU A 458 8.20 -18.55 10.60
N LEU A 459 7.91 -18.46 11.90
CA LEU A 459 7.69 -19.61 12.78
C LEU A 459 6.49 -20.46 12.31
N SER A 460 5.44 -19.84 11.75
CA SER A 460 4.23 -20.53 11.30
C SER A 460 4.42 -21.49 10.12
N PHE A 461 5.63 -21.58 9.55
CA PHE A 461 5.97 -22.55 8.51
C PHE A 461 5.80 -24.00 8.99
N CYS A 462 6.03 -24.28 10.28
CA CYS A 462 6.01 -25.64 10.83
C CYS A 462 5.17 -25.83 12.09
N GLU A 463 4.51 -24.80 12.61
CA GLU A 463 3.73 -24.94 13.85
C GLU A 463 2.55 -25.91 13.68
N PRO A 464 2.35 -26.88 14.58
CA PRO A 464 1.16 -27.71 14.54
C PRO A 464 -0.05 -26.91 15.05
N ILE A 465 -1.13 -26.90 14.28
CA ILE A 465 -2.44 -26.45 14.75
C ILE A 465 -3.46 -27.51 14.36
N GLU A 466 -4.16 -28.05 15.35
CA GLU A 466 -5.23 -29.03 15.15
C GLU A 466 -6.48 -28.36 14.54
N ASP A 467 -7.24 -29.11 13.74
CA ASP A 467 -8.56 -28.75 13.21
C ASP A 467 -8.64 -27.43 12.41
N ILE A 468 -7.77 -27.26 11.39
CA ILE A 468 -7.91 -26.18 10.41
C ILE A 468 -8.46 -26.73 9.08
N ASP A 469 -9.62 -26.21 8.65
CA ASP A 469 -10.09 -26.28 7.27
C ASP A 469 -9.30 -25.26 6.43
N TYR A 470 -8.26 -25.73 5.74
CA TYR A 470 -7.33 -24.87 5.01
C TYR A 470 -7.97 -24.26 3.76
N LYS A 471 -8.06 -22.93 3.72
CA LYS A 471 -8.53 -22.15 2.57
C LYS A 471 -7.38 -21.45 1.85
N GLU A 472 -6.30 -21.23 2.58
CA GLU A 472 -5.00 -20.76 2.11
C GLU A 472 -3.98 -21.91 2.21
N PRO A 473 -2.74 -21.71 1.70
CA PRO A 473 -1.65 -22.59 2.07
C PRO A 473 -1.52 -22.75 3.58
N ALA A 474 -1.16 -23.96 4.03
CA ALA A 474 -1.24 -24.32 5.44
C ALA A 474 -0.53 -23.33 6.39
N GLU A 475 0.68 -22.91 6.02
CA GLU A 475 1.48 -21.94 6.75
C GLU A 475 0.84 -20.55 6.90
N VAL A 476 -0.05 -20.15 5.97
CA VAL A 476 -0.74 -18.86 5.95
C VAL A 476 -1.95 -18.87 6.88
N ASP A 477 -2.73 -19.95 6.89
CA ASP A 477 -3.85 -20.12 7.81
C ASP A 477 -3.35 -20.30 9.26
N ARG A 478 -2.22 -21.00 9.44
CA ARG A 478 -1.53 -21.08 10.74
C ARG A 478 -1.10 -19.72 11.25
N TYR A 479 -0.42 -18.95 10.40
CA TYR A 479 -0.03 -17.59 10.71
C TYR A 479 -1.24 -16.75 11.12
N SER A 480 -2.33 -16.80 10.35
CA SER A 480 -3.55 -16.04 10.61
C SER A 480 -4.16 -16.36 11.97
N THR A 481 -4.18 -17.64 12.33
CA THR A 481 -4.68 -18.14 13.62
C THR A 481 -3.81 -17.68 14.77
N LEU A 482 -2.49 -17.90 14.67
CA LEU A 482 -1.54 -17.51 15.72
C LEU A 482 -1.47 -15.99 15.89
N ARG A 483 -1.58 -15.23 14.81
CA ARG A 483 -1.55 -13.76 14.85
C ARG A 483 -2.70 -13.20 15.65
N LYS A 484 -3.89 -13.80 15.54
CA LYS A 484 -5.04 -13.42 16.37
C LYS A 484 -4.73 -13.62 17.85
N ARG A 485 -4.19 -14.79 18.22
CA ARG A 485 -3.78 -15.11 19.60
C ARG A 485 -2.67 -14.16 20.09
N LEU A 486 -1.63 -13.93 19.29
CA LEU A 486 -0.55 -13.00 19.59
C LEU A 486 -1.06 -11.58 19.85
N SER A 487 -2.04 -11.10 19.06
CA SER A 487 -2.66 -9.79 19.23
C SER A 487 -3.46 -9.67 20.53
N GLU A 488 -4.17 -10.74 20.92
CA GLU A 488 -4.90 -10.81 22.19
C GLU A 488 -3.94 -10.81 23.39
N LEU A 489 -2.89 -11.63 23.34
CA LEU A 489 -1.84 -11.66 24.37
C LEU A 489 -1.13 -10.32 24.50
N ARG A 490 -0.70 -9.71 23.39
CA ARG A 490 -0.03 -8.41 23.38
C ARG A 490 -0.90 -7.30 23.98
N LYS A 491 -2.21 -7.35 23.77
CA LYS A 491 -3.16 -6.41 24.41
C LYS A 491 -3.31 -6.65 25.90
N ALA A 492 -3.26 -7.91 26.35
CA ALA A 492 -3.43 -8.27 27.75
C ALA A 492 -2.16 -8.02 28.59
N SER A 493 -0.99 -8.40 28.08
CA SER A 493 0.28 -8.32 28.83
C SER A 493 1.10 -7.06 28.54
N GLY A 494 0.93 -6.45 27.35
CA GLY A 494 1.77 -5.34 26.88
C GLY A 494 3.19 -5.75 26.48
N GLU A 495 3.52 -7.04 26.51
CA GLU A 495 4.84 -7.57 26.21
C GLU A 495 5.13 -7.65 24.71
N ARG A 496 6.43 -7.78 24.35
CA ARG A 496 6.94 -7.93 22.98
C ARG A 496 8.14 -8.87 22.94
N GLY A 497 8.52 -9.30 21.73
CA GLY A 497 9.69 -10.16 21.51
C GLY A 497 9.59 -11.48 22.27
N MET A 498 10.72 -11.97 22.77
CA MET A 498 10.83 -13.29 23.41
C MET A 498 9.74 -13.56 24.45
N LYS A 499 9.48 -12.61 25.36
CA LYS A 499 8.48 -12.81 26.44
C LYS A 499 7.06 -13.04 25.90
N LEU A 500 6.70 -12.33 24.82
CA LEU A 500 5.39 -12.51 24.18
C LEU A 500 5.28 -13.89 23.52
N PHE A 501 6.37 -14.40 22.95
CA PHE A 501 6.42 -15.74 22.36
C PHE A 501 6.50 -16.86 23.40
N ASP A 502 7.14 -16.64 24.54
CA ASP A 502 7.11 -17.56 25.69
C ASP A 502 5.66 -17.78 26.14
N GLN A 503 4.84 -16.72 26.18
CA GLN A 503 3.41 -16.81 26.48
C GLN A 503 2.60 -17.52 25.39
N LEU A 504 2.97 -17.35 24.11
CA LEU A 504 2.23 -17.93 22.99
C LEU A 504 2.46 -19.43 22.85
N TYR A 505 3.70 -19.88 23.09
CA TYR A 505 4.14 -21.26 22.83
C TYR A 505 4.44 -22.08 24.08
N GLU A 506 4.27 -21.52 25.28
CA GLU A 506 4.59 -22.19 26.56
C GLU A 506 6.01 -22.78 26.57
N LEU A 507 6.99 -21.94 26.20
CA LEU A 507 8.38 -22.39 25.98
C LEU A 507 9.09 -22.74 27.30
N GLU A 508 9.51 -24.00 27.45
CA GLU A 508 10.36 -24.44 28.57
C GLU A 508 11.82 -23.99 28.40
N ASP A 509 12.50 -23.68 29.50
CA ASP A 509 13.95 -23.48 29.52
C ASP A 509 14.63 -24.83 29.28
N THR A 510 15.03 -25.07 28.03
CA THR A 510 16.02 -26.11 27.73
C THR A 510 17.39 -25.56 28.05
N GLU A 511 17.75 -25.57 29.34
CA GLU A 511 19.15 -25.53 29.74
C GLU A 511 19.81 -26.81 29.19
N GLU A 512 20.56 -26.68 28.10
CA GLU A 512 21.42 -27.76 27.58
C GLU A 512 22.45 -28.13 28.65
N ASN A 513 22.43 -29.40 29.09
CA ASN A 513 23.51 -30.07 29.82
C ASN A 513 24.63 -30.50 28.88
#